data_AF-A0A7V3HUL2-F1
#
_entry.id   AF-A0A7V3HUL2-F1
#
_cell.length_a   1.000
_cell.length_b   1.000
_cell.length_c   1.000
_cell.angle_alpha   90.00
_cell.angle_beta   90.00
_cell.angle_gamma   90.00
#
_symmetry.space_group_name_H-M   'P 1'
#
loop_
_entity.id
_entity.type
_entity.pdbx_description
1 polymer ?
#
loop_
_entity_poly.entity_id
_entity_poly.type
_entity_poly.pdbx_seq_one_letter_code
_entity_poly.pdbx_strand_id
1 'polypeptide(L)'
;MSDTKKSSGNHANKKNRTHVPVNGHKIEDLQQLPLTELVNIAKEVKVENPNEFQRKDLIFEILKSQVSAGGFILYTGILEIMNDGYGFLRSIDGNFANSSNDTYVSGTQVKRFALRNGDIVTGQVRSPKDQEKYYALLKIEAINYLAPEKSKQRPLFDNLTPLYAMEQLKMEYNPVKMTGRVLDLFCPIGKGQRALIVAPPRTGKTELLKELA
;
A
#
# COMPACT_ATOMS: atom_id res chain seq x y z
N MET A 1 -56.90 -8.77 -31.15
CA MET A 1 -55.43 -8.88 -31.27
C MET A 1 -54.81 -7.79 -30.43
N SER A 2 -54.66 -7.96 -29.12
CA SER A 2 -53.55 -8.65 -28.44
C SER A 2 -52.20 -7.98 -28.72
N ASP A 3 -51.77 -7.07 -27.82
CA ASP A 3 -50.60 -7.35 -26.97
C ASP A 3 -50.29 -6.18 -26.02
N THR A 4 -50.90 -6.26 -24.84
CA THR A 4 -50.44 -5.61 -23.61
C THR A 4 -49.14 -6.26 -23.13
N LYS A 5 -47.99 -5.59 -23.29
CA LYS A 5 -46.76 -5.95 -22.56
C LYS A 5 -46.71 -5.24 -21.21
N LYS A 6 -47.10 -5.99 -20.17
CA LYS A 6 -46.75 -5.74 -18.77
C LYS A 6 -45.22 -5.75 -18.64
N SER A 7 -44.61 -4.64 -18.26
CA SER A 7 -43.23 -4.64 -17.73
C SER A 7 -43.30 -4.85 -16.22
N SER A 8 -43.13 -6.11 -15.83
CA SER A 8 -42.91 -6.59 -14.48
C SER A 8 -41.74 -5.87 -13.80
N GLY A 9 -41.91 -5.57 -12.52
CA GLY A 9 -41.00 -4.78 -11.71
C GLY A 9 -39.57 -5.31 -11.62
N ASN A 10 -38.67 -4.37 -11.31
CA ASN A 10 -37.44 -4.65 -10.61
C ASN A 10 -37.19 -3.49 -9.64
N HIS A 11 -37.81 -3.58 -8.46
CA HIS A 11 -37.32 -2.88 -7.28
C HIS A 11 -35.96 -3.49 -6.93
N ALA A 12 -34.91 -3.03 -7.62
CA ALA A 12 -33.54 -3.28 -7.22
C ALA A 12 -33.32 -2.55 -5.89
N ASN A 13 -33.50 -3.31 -4.82
CA ASN A 13 -33.25 -2.94 -3.43
C ASN A 13 -31.80 -2.43 -3.33
N LYS A 14 -31.60 -1.12 -3.49
CA LYS A 14 -30.32 -0.44 -3.25
C LYS A 14 -30.02 -0.62 -1.76
N LYS A 15 -29.30 -1.68 -1.42
CA LYS A 15 -28.71 -1.85 -0.10
C LYS A 15 -28.00 -0.54 0.24
N ASN A 16 -28.50 0.16 1.25
CA ASN A 16 -27.88 1.35 1.81
C ASN A 16 -26.42 1.00 2.09
N ARG A 17 -25.50 1.59 1.32
CA ARG A 17 -24.07 1.54 1.62
C ARG A 17 -23.90 2.31 2.93
N THR A 18 -23.81 1.59 4.06
CA THR A 18 -23.63 2.16 5.42
C THR A 18 -22.29 2.84 5.64
N HIS A 19 -21.49 3.01 4.59
CA HIS A 19 -20.14 3.55 4.68
C HIS A 19 -19.94 4.56 3.55
N VAL A 20 -20.21 5.83 3.86
CA VAL A 20 -19.59 6.94 3.12
C VAL A 20 -18.21 7.09 3.75
N PRO A 21 -17.11 6.80 3.04
CA PRO A 21 -15.80 7.13 3.58
C PRO A 21 -15.77 8.64 3.78
N VAL A 22 -15.53 9.09 5.02
CA VAL A 22 -15.21 10.49 5.26
C VAL A 22 -14.02 10.81 4.36
N ASN A 23 -14.08 11.91 3.60
CA ASN A 23 -12.92 12.43 2.85
C ASN A 23 -11.85 12.78 3.88
N GLY A 24 -11.01 11.79 4.17
CA GLY A 24 -10.11 11.80 5.29
C GLY A 24 -8.68 11.64 4.82
N HIS A 25 -7.77 12.34 5.45
CA HIS A 25 -6.35 12.24 5.13
C HIS A 25 -5.82 10.86 5.52
N LYS A 26 -4.97 10.27 4.66
CA LYS A 26 -4.26 9.02 4.96
C LYS A 26 -3.03 9.33 5.80
N ILE A 27 -2.55 8.33 6.54
CA ILE A 27 -1.34 8.52 7.36
C ILE A 27 -0.10 8.81 6.51
N GLU A 28 -0.01 8.18 5.32
CA GLU A 28 1.09 8.34 4.36
C GLU A 28 1.14 9.77 3.84
N ASP A 29 -0.01 10.30 3.42
CA ASP A 29 -0.15 11.67 2.94
C ASP A 29 0.31 12.66 4.02
N LEU A 30 -0.20 12.51 5.25
CA LEU A 30 0.16 13.39 6.39
C LEU A 30 1.65 13.32 6.77
N GLN A 31 2.30 12.17 6.58
CA GLN A 31 3.74 12.05 6.87
C GLN A 31 4.60 12.85 5.90
N GLN A 32 4.16 13.01 4.65
CA GLN A 32 4.91 13.72 3.60
C GLN A 32 4.72 15.25 3.64
N LEU A 33 3.64 15.76 4.25
CA LEU A 33 3.35 17.20 4.29
C LEU A 33 4.30 17.97 5.23
N PRO A 34 4.59 19.26 4.95
CA PRO A 34 5.32 20.12 5.87
C PRO A 34 4.49 20.44 7.13
N LEU A 35 5.18 20.79 8.23
CA LEU A 35 4.52 21.06 9.52
C LEU A 35 3.49 22.19 9.45
N THR A 36 3.71 23.18 8.59
CA THR A 36 2.78 24.29 8.34
C THR A 36 1.43 23.82 7.80
N GLU A 37 1.44 22.87 6.87
CA GLU A 37 0.22 22.30 6.30
C GLU A 37 -0.47 21.37 7.29
N LEU A 38 0.28 20.61 8.07
CA LEU A 38 -0.27 19.79 9.16
C LEU A 38 -1.03 20.63 10.20
N VAL A 39 -0.50 21.79 10.57
CA VAL A 39 -1.18 22.71 11.50
C VAL A 39 -2.46 23.28 10.89
N ASN A 40 -2.49 23.54 9.57
CA ASN A 40 -3.70 24.01 8.88
C ASN A 40 -4.79 22.92 8.86
N ILE A 41 -4.41 21.70 8.49
CA ILE A 41 -5.31 20.53 8.52
C ILE A 41 -5.83 20.29 9.94
N ALA A 42 -4.97 20.42 10.96
CA ALA A 42 -5.39 20.30 12.36
C ALA A 42 -6.44 21.33 12.77
N LYS A 43 -6.36 22.57 12.28
CA LYS A 43 -7.38 23.60 12.52
C LYS A 43 -8.69 23.30 11.80
N GLU A 44 -8.64 22.80 10.57
CA GLU A 44 -9.83 22.38 9.80
C GLU A 44 -10.57 21.23 10.49
N VAL A 45 -9.82 20.27 11.03
CA VAL A 45 -10.33 19.10 11.74
C VAL A 45 -10.60 19.41 13.24
N LYS A 46 -10.53 20.68 13.65
CA LYS A 46 -10.85 21.18 15.00
C LYS A 46 -10.06 20.53 16.14
N VAL A 47 -8.77 20.28 15.93
CA VAL A 47 -7.85 19.86 16.99
C VAL A 47 -7.56 21.03 17.93
N GLU A 48 -7.66 20.81 19.25
CA GLU A 48 -7.31 21.81 20.28
C GLU A 48 -5.79 22.04 20.30
N ASN A 49 -5.36 23.30 20.32
CA ASN A 49 -3.94 23.72 20.35
C ASN A 49 -2.96 22.91 19.47
N PRO A 50 -3.08 22.94 18.13
CA PRO A 50 -2.21 22.21 17.21
C PRO A 50 -0.70 22.48 17.37
N ASN A 51 -0.33 23.65 17.89
CA ASN A 51 1.06 24.08 18.02
C ASN A 51 1.80 23.48 19.23
N GLU A 52 1.09 22.87 20.18
CA GLU A 52 1.70 22.28 21.38
C GLU A 52 2.18 20.85 21.15
N PHE A 53 1.71 20.21 20.08
CA PHE A 53 2.04 18.82 19.76
C PHE A 53 3.33 18.71 18.94
N GLN A 54 4.12 17.66 19.21
CA GLN A 54 5.17 17.26 18.28
C GLN A 54 4.55 16.73 16.99
N ARG A 55 5.28 16.79 15.87
CA ARG A 55 4.76 16.38 14.54
C ARG A 55 4.04 15.03 14.55
N LYS A 56 4.58 14.04 15.28
CA LYS A 56 3.98 12.71 15.40
C LYS A 56 2.63 12.73 16.14
N ASP A 57 2.57 13.47 17.24
CA ASP A 57 1.37 13.62 18.07
C ASP A 57 0.31 14.51 17.40
N LEU A 58 0.74 15.48 16.58
CA LEU A 58 -0.15 16.30 15.77
C LEU A 58 -0.85 15.48 14.68
N ILE A 59 -0.09 14.65 13.95
CA ILE A 59 -0.66 13.71 12.97
C ILE A 59 -1.65 12.77 13.67
N PHE A 60 -1.32 12.32 14.88
CA PHE A 60 -2.18 11.48 15.68
C PHE A 60 -3.51 12.17 16.04
N GLU A 61 -3.48 13.40 16.54
CA GLU A 61 -4.68 14.11 16.96
C GLU A 61 -5.59 14.49 15.76
N ILE A 62 -5.00 14.81 14.61
CA ILE A 62 -5.73 14.99 13.33
C ILE A 62 -6.50 13.72 12.98
N LEU A 63 -5.81 12.58 12.96
CA LEU A 63 -6.40 11.29 12.61
C LEU A 63 -7.48 10.88 13.63
N LYS A 64 -7.25 11.12 14.92
CA LYS A 64 -8.20 10.83 16.00
C LYS A 64 -9.46 11.69 15.92
N SER A 65 -9.34 12.98 15.61
CA SER A 65 -10.51 13.84 15.41
C SER A 65 -11.30 13.42 14.14
N GLN A 66 -10.60 13.03 13.07
CA GLN A 66 -11.22 12.48 11.86
C GLN A 66 -11.98 11.16 12.11
N VAL A 67 -11.47 10.30 13.00
CA VAL A 67 -12.16 9.08 13.44
C VAL A 67 -13.35 9.38 14.33
N SER A 68 -13.21 10.35 15.25
CA SER A 68 -14.27 10.74 16.18
C SER A 68 -15.50 11.33 15.47
N ALA A 69 -15.32 11.89 14.28
CA ALA A 69 -16.39 12.32 13.38
C ALA A 69 -17.12 11.16 12.64
N GLY A 70 -16.79 9.90 12.95
CA GLY A 70 -17.38 8.71 12.34
C GLY A 70 -16.55 8.09 11.19
N GLY A 71 -15.31 8.55 11.00
CA GLY A 71 -14.40 8.01 10.00
C GLY A 71 -13.60 6.79 10.49
N PHE A 72 -13.04 6.04 9.55
CA PHE A 72 -11.98 5.06 9.83
C PHE A 72 -10.68 5.58 9.22
N ILE A 73 -9.54 5.31 9.87
CA ILE A 73 -8.23 5.63 9.29
C ILE A 73 -7.94 4.58 8.23
N LEU A 74 -7.57 4.99 7.03
CA LEU A 74 -7.14 4.09 5.97
C LEU A 74 -5.61 4.02 5.97
N TYR A 75 -5.08 2.80 6.08
CA TYR A 75 -3.64 2.53 6.18
C TYR A 75 -3.25 1.54 5.08
N THR A 76 -2.12 1.80 4.43
CA THR A 76 -1.46 0.83 3.54
C THR A 76 -0.10 0.46 4.11
N GLY A 77 0.20 -0.82 4.13
CA GLY A 77 1.51 -1.29 4.53
C GLY A 77 1.83 -2.68 4.02
N ILE A 78 3.07 -3.10 4.20
CA ILE A 78 3.55 -4.42 3.80
C ILE A 78 3.42 -5.38 4.98
N LEU A 79 2.74 -6.49 4.77
CA LEU A 79 2.48 -7.49 5.80
C LEU A 79 3.72 -8.33 6.11
N GLU A 80 4.03 -8.41 7.39
CA GLU A 80 4.98 -9.35 7.97
C GLU A 80 4.26 -10.23 9.00
N ILE A 81 4.17 -11.53 8.73
CA ILE A 81 3.56 -12.54 9.59
C ILE A 81 4.64 -13.13 10.51
N MET A 82 4.34 -13.13 11.80
CA MET A 82 5.18 -13.69 12.87
C MET A 82 4.95 -15.19 13.02
N ASN A 83 5.85 -15.88 13.73
CA ASN A 83 5.80 -17.34 13.93
C ASN A 83 4.47 -17.83 14.54
N ASP A 84 3.83 -17.02 15.37
CA ASP A 84 2.55 -17.35 16.03
C ASP A 84 1.33 -17.15 15.11
N GLY A 85 1.54 -16.73 13.85
CA GLY A 85 0.51 -16.63 12.82
C GLY A 85 -0.31 -15.34 12.81
N TYR A 86 -0.04 -14.39 13.71
CA TYR A 86 -0.47 -12.99 13.57
C TYR A 86 0.59 -12.19 12.78
N GLY A 87 0.26 -10.97 12.35
CA GLY A 87 1.23 -10.15 11.61
C GLY A 87 1.13 -8.67 11.90
N PHE A 88 2.05 -7.92 11.31
CA PHE A 88 2.09 -6.46 11.35
C PHE A 88 2.18 -5.90 9.93
N LEU A 89 1.43 -4.83 9.65
CA LEU A 89 1.64 -4.00 8.47
C LEU A 89 2.73 -2.99 8.81
N ARG A 90 3.86 -3.11 8.11
CA ARG A 90 4.99 -2.18 8.18
C ARG A 90 4.76 -1.02 7.22
N SER A 91 5.21 0.16 7.61
CA SER A 91 5.23 1.31 6.70
C SER A 91 6.18 1.07 5.53
N ILE A 92 5.78 1.48 4.33
CA ILE A 92 6.59 1.38 3.10
C ILE A 92 7.87 2.23 3.22
N ASP A 93 7.80 3.34 3.95
CA ASP A 93 8.91 4.29 4.10
C ASP A 93 9.86 3.93 5.26
N GLY A 94 9.49 2.97 6.11
CA GLY A 94 10.17 2.67 7.37
C GLY A 94 11.38 1.75 7.27
N ASN A 95 11.89 1.46 6.06
CA ASN A 95 12.92 0.42 5.82
C ASN A 95 12.59 -0.93 6.46
N PHE A 96 11.31 -1.26 6.61
CA PHE A 96 10.83 -2.47 7.31
C PHE A 96 11.28 -2.59 8.78
N ALA A 97 11.74 -1.50 9.39
CA ALA A 97 12.10 -1.48 10.80
C ALA A 97 10.83 -1.50 11.66
N ASN A 98 10.94 -2.15 12.83
CA ASN A 98 9.87 -2.15 13.81
C ASN A 98 9.55 -0.72 14.24
N SER A 99 8.30 -0.28 14.00
CA SER A 99 7.82 1.03 14.38
C SER A 99 6.63 0.93 15.33
N SER A 100 6.48 1.91 16.21
CA SER A 100 5.26 2.05 17.02
C SER A 100 4.01 2.30 16.17
N ASN A 101 4.19 2.69 14.90
CA ASN A 101 3.12 2.98 13.96
C ASN A 101 2.67 1.75 13.16
N ASP A 102 3.22 0.57 13.45
CA ASP A 102 2.84 -0.65 12.76
C ASP A 102 1.43 -1.09 13.17
N THR A 103 0.69 -1.64 12.20
CA THR A 103 -0.68 -2.08 12.41
C THR A 103 -0.73 -3.59 12.61
N TYR A 104 -1.24 -4.02 13.75
CA TYR A 104 -1.53 -5.41 14.06
C TYR A 104 -2.61 -5.99 13.15
N VAL A 105 -2.34 -7.19 12.64
CA VAL A 105 -3.24 -8.02 11.83
C VAL A 105 -3.47 -9.33 12.55
N SER A 106 -4.74 -9.67 12.79
CA SER A 106 -5.07 -10.90 13.52
C SER A 106 -4.77 -12.14 12.69
N GLY A 107 -4.38 -13.25 13.35
CA GLY A 107 -4.19 -14.52 12.65
C GLY A 107 -5.45 -15.05 11.97
N THR A 108 -6.63 -14.66 12.46
CA THR A 108 -7.91 -14.97 11.79
C THR A 108 -8.06 -14.23 10.47
N GLN A 109 -7.63 -12.95 10.38
CA GLN A 109 -7.61 -12.19 9.14
C GLN A 109 -6.59 -12.76 8.14
N VAL A 110 -5.37 -13.07 8.63
CA VAL A 110 -4.32 -13.72 7.82
C VAL A 110 -4.84 -14.99 7.16
N LYS A 111 -5.46 -15.89 7.96
CA LYS A 111 -6.03 -17.15 7.44
C LYS A 111 -7.24 -16.91 6.53
N ARG A 112 -8.17 -16.04 6.92
CA ARG A 112 -9.42 -15.78 6.17
C ARG A 112 -9.16 -15.22 4.77
N PHE A 113 -8.14 -14.39 4.62
CA PHE A 113 -7.78 -13.75 3.35
C PHE A 113 -6.59 -14.41 2.65
N ALA A 114 -6.06 -15.51 3.19
CA ALA A 114 -4.89 -16.22 2.66
C ALA A 114 -3.70 -15.26 2.40
N LEU A 115 -3.46 -14.36 3.36
CA LEU A 115 -2.38 -13.39 3.30
C LEU A 115 -1.02 -14.09 3.44
N ARG A 116 0.01 -13.51 2.83
CA ARG A 116 1.39 -14.00 2.83
C ARG A 116 2.34 -12.84 3.18
N ASN A 117 3.54 -13.18 3.64
CA ASN A 117 4.60 -12.18 3.86
C ASN A 117 4.90 -11.43 2.56
N GLY A 118 5.00 -10.10 2.67
CA GLY A 118 5.22 -9.22 1.53
C GLY A 118 3.95 -8.70 0.86
N ASP A 119 2.76 -9.13 1.29
CA ASP A 119 1.51 -8.57 0.77
C ASP A 119 1.35 -7.09 1.14
N ILE A 120 1.01 -6.27 0.15
CA ILE A 120 0.61 -4.89 0.36
C ILE A 120 -0.87 -4.92 0.74
N VAL A 121 -1.18 -4.59 1.98
CA VAL A 121 -2.54 -4.61 2.50
C VAL A 121 -2.98 -3.17 2.75
N THR A 122 -4.11 -2.81 2.13
CA THR A 122 -4.79 -1.55 2.39
C THR A 122 -6.07 -1.83 3.16
N GLY A 123 -6.27 -1.15 4.29
CA GLY A 123 -7.46 -1.37 5.08
C GLY A 123 -7.73 -0.30 6.12
N GLN A 124 -8.90 -0.43 6.73
CA GLN A 124 -9.36 0.43 7.80
C GLN A 124 -8.71 -0.01 9.11
N VAL A 125 -8.09 0.94 9.81
CA VAL A 125 -7.43 0.73 11.10
C VAL A 125 -8.11 1.52 12.20
N ARG A 126 -8.07 0.98 13.40
CA ARG A 126 -8.48 1.69 14.62
C ARG A 126 -7.28 1.90 15.54
N SER A 127 -7.37 2.94 16.33
CA SER A 127 -6.42 3.21 17.41
C SER A 127 -6.39 2.06 18.43
N PRO A 128 -5.24 1.85 19.09
CA PRO A 128 -5.13 0.94 20.22
C PRO A 128 -6.14 1.31 21.32
N LYS A 129 -6.71 0.30 21.98
CA LYS A 129 -7.42 0.48 23.26
C LYS A 129 -6.41 0.58 24.41
N ASP A 130 -6.86 0.92 25.61
CA ASP A 130 -6.00 1.12 26.80
C ASP A 130 -5.03 -0.05 27.14
N GLN A 131 -5.29 -1.26 26.65
CA GLN A 131 -4.45 -2.46 26.84
C GLN A 131 -3.65 -2.86 25.61
N GLU A 132 -3.81 -2.17 24.47
CA GLU A 132 -3.15 -2.49 23.21
C GLU A 132 -2.04 -1.46 22.91
N LYS A 133 -0.89 -1.93 22.41
CA LYS A 133 0.24 -1.04 22.07
C LYS A 133 0.21 -0.55 20.61
N TYR A 134 -0.47 -1.28 19.73
CA TYR A 134 -0.44 -1.08 18.28
C TYR A 134 -1.82 -0.78 17.72
N TYR A 135 -1.87 -0.13 16.56
CA TYR A 135 -3.09 -0.03 15.76
C TYR A 135 -3.58 -1.42 15.38
N ALA A 136 -4.88 -1.59 15.22
CA ALA A 136 -5.45 -2.87 14.80
C ALA A 136 -6.21 -2.72 13.48
N LEU A 137 -5.98 -3.65 12.56
CA LEU A 137 -6.71 -3.73 11.30
C LEU A 137 -8.15 -4.18 11.56
N LEU A 138 -9.13 -3.37 11.17
CA LEU A 138 -10.55 -3.71 11.27
C LEU A 138 -11.03 -4.45 10.04
N LYS A 139 -10.75 -3.89 8.86
CA LYS A 139 -11.30 -4.37 7.59
C LYS A 139 -10.28 -4.17 6.48
N ILE A 140 -10.08 -5.21 5.67
CA ILE A 140 -9.25 -5.14 4.47
C ILE A 140 -10.11 -4.59 3.31
N GLU A 141 -9.61 -3.57 2.65
CA GLU A 141 -10.21 -2.98 1.44
C GLU A 141 -9.53 -3.55 0.18
N ALA A 142 -8.19 -3.69 0.18
CA ALA A 142 -7.43 -4.22 -0.96
C ALA A 142 -6.18 -5.00 -0.52
N ILE A 143 -5.75 -5.93 -1.38
CA ILE A 143 -4.52 -6.72 -1.23
C ILE A 143 -3.77 -6.64 -2.57
N ASN A 144 -2.52 -6.18 -2.57
CA ASN A 144 -1.70 -5.92 -3.76
C ASN A 144 -2.45 -5.10 -4.81
N TYR A 145 -3.12 -4.02 -4.36
CA TYR A 145 -3.93 -3.13 -5.20
C TYR A 145 -5.16 -3.78 -5.87
N LEU A 146 -5.48 -5.03 -5.49
CA LEU A 146 -6.62 -5.78 -6.00
C LEU A 146 -7.67 -6.01 -4.92
N ALA A 147 -8.90 -6.26 -5.35
CA ALA A 147 -9.98 -6.66 -4.45
C ALA A 147 -9.61 -7.98 -3.73
N PRO A 148 -9.94 -8.14 -2.44
CA PRO A 148 -9.53 -9.31 -1.66
C PRO A 148 -10.02 -10.65 -2.23
N GLU A 149 -11.17 -10.64 -2.91
CA GLU A 149 -11.75 -11.82 -3.56
C GLU A 149 -10.88 -12.35 -4.70
N LYS A 150 -10.29 -11.44 -5.50
CA LYS A 150 -9.39 -11.80 -6.60
C LYS A 150 -8.03 -12.27 -6.08
N SER A 151 -7.53 -11.66 -5.01
CA SER A 151 -6.22 -12.00 -4.44
C SER A 151 -6.15 -13.46 -3.97
N LYS A 152 -7.27 -14.05 -3.52
CA LYS A 152 -7.31 -15.46 -3.08
C LYS A 152 -7.00 -16.48 -4.18
N GLN A 153 -7.23 -16.14 -5.44
CA GLN A 153 -7.06 -17.06 -6.57
C GLN A 153 -5.63 -17.08 -7.10
N ARG A 154 -4.72 -16.26 -6.54
CA ARG A 154 -3.34 -16.17 -7.04
C ARG A 154 -2.57 -17.47 -6.75
N PRO A 155 -1.82 -17.99 -7.74
CA PRO A 155 -0.93 -19.12 -7.52
C PRO A 155 0.17 -18.76 -6.51
N LEU A 156 0.80 -19.78 -5.94
CA LEU A 156 2.06 -19.60 -5.22
C LEU A 156 3.15 -19.23 -6.24
N PHE A 157 4.04 -18.30 -5.89
CA PHE A 157 5.13 -17.90 -6.77
C PHE A 157 6.00 -19.11 -7.18
N ASP A 158 6.28 -20.02 -6.25
CA ASP A 158 7.07 -21.23 -6.49
C ASP A 158 6.39 -22.23 -7.43
N ASN A 159 5.07 -22.15 -7.61
CA ASN A 159 4.33 -23.01 -8.53
C ASN A 159 4.31 -22.45 -9.96
N LEU A 160 4.80 -21.24 -10.19
CA LEU A 160 4.87 -20.66 -11.52
C LEU A 160 5.93 -21.38 -12.35
N THR A 161 5.62 -21.65 -13.61
CA THR A 161 6.60 -22.23 -14.54
C THR A 161 7.65 -21.17 -14.89
N PRO A 162 8.94 -21.41 -14.59
CA PRO A 162 9.99 -20.49 -14.99
C PRO A 162 10.11 -20.50 -16.51
N LEU A 163 10.09 -19.31 -17.12
CA LEU A 163 10.27 -19.13 -18.56
C LEU A 163 11.47 -18.21 -18.79
N TYR A 164 12.09 -18.36 -19.96
CA TYR A 164 13.04 -17.37 -20.44
C TYR A 164 12.34 -16.04 -20.73
N ALA A 165 13.09 -14.95 -20.66
CA ALA A 165 12.55 -13.64 -20.95
C ALA A 165 12.15 -13.55 -22.43
N MET A 166 10.85 -13.40 -22.68
CA MET A 166 10.28 -13.27 -24.04
C MET A 166 10.11 -11.81 -24.48
N GLU A 167 10.13 -10.88 -23.53
CA GLU A 167 9.94 -9.46 -23.78
C GLU A 167 11.19 -8.70 -23.31
N GLN A 168 11.80 -7.97 -24.24
CA GLN A 168 12.95 -7.11 -23.95
C GLN A 168 12.49 -5.82 -23.27
N LEU A 169 13.23 -5.41 -22.24
CA LEU A 169 13.16 -4.07 -21.66
C LEU A 169 14.13 -3.19 -22.43
N LYS A 170 13.60 -2.18 -23.13
CA LYS A 170 14.42 -1.24 -23.89
C LYS A 170 15.07 -0.24 -22.95
N MET A 171 16.41 -0.28 -22.85
CA MET A 171 17.21 0.58 -21.97
C MET A 171 17.61 1.91 -22.62
N GLU A 172 17.58 2.00 -23.94
CA GLU A 172 17.74 3.26 -24.65
C GLU A 172 16.55 4.20 -24.39
N TYR A 173 16.80 5.28 -23.65
CA TYR A 173 15.83 6.36 -23.39
C TYR A 173 16.19 7.68 -24.08
N ASN A 174 17.47 7.95 -24.34
CA ASN A 174 17.94 9.18 -24.97
C ASN A 174 19.07 8.88 -25.98
N PRO A 175 19.00 9.36 -27.24
CA PRO A 175 20.02 9.11 -28.26
C PRO A 175 21.45 9.53 -27.87
N VAL A 176 21.59 10.57 -27.04
CA VAL A 176 22.89 11.09 -26.57
C VAL A 176 23.50 10.20 -25.48
N LYS A 177 22.66 9.46 -24.74
CA LYS A 177 23.07 8.63 -23.61
C LYS A 177 23.48 7.25 -24.11
N MET A 178 24.78 6.97 -23.99
CA MET A 178 25.37 5.76 -24.58
C MET A 178 25.10 4.48 -23.79
N THR A 179 25.00 4.56 -22.46
CA THR A 179 24.92 3.37 -21.60
C THR A 179 23.75 2.44 -21.92
N GLY A 180 22.53 2.97 -21.99
CA GLY A 180 21.34 2.18 -22.34
C GLY A 180 21.43 1.58 -23.73
N ARG A 181 21.99 2.32 -24.70
CA ARG A 181 22.21 1.86 -26.08
C ARG A 181 23.21 0.72 -26.17
N VAL A 182 24.33 0.83 -25.44
CA VAL A 182 25.34 -0.23 -25.38
C VAL A 182 24.74 -1.47 -24.72
N LEU A 183 23.96 -1.32 -23.66
CA LEU A 183 23.28 -2.45 -23.02
C LEU A 183 22.27 -3.13 -23.96
N ASP A 184 21.42 -2.38 -24.64
CA ASP A 184 20.45 -2.94 -25.59
C ASP A 184 21.10 -3.72 -26.73
N LEU A 185 22.30 -3.32 -27.17
CA LEU A 185 23.03 -3.97 -28.27
C LEU A 185 23.82 -5.20 -27.82
N PHE A 186 24.54 -5.12 -26.68
CA PHE A 186 25.48 -6.16 -26.27
C PHE A 186 24.93 -7.10 -25.19
N CYS A 187 24.06 -6.58 -24.31
CA CYS A 187 23.55 -7.28 -23.13
C CYS A 187 22.05 -7.00 -22.96
N PRO A 188 21.19 -7.41 -23.91
CA PRO A 188 19.76 -7.12 -23.83
C PRO A 188 19.15 -7.70 -22.55
N ILE A 189 18.41 -6.86 -21.83
CA ILE A 189 17.77 -7.23 -20.57
C ILE A 189 16.28 -7.45 -20.85
N GLY A 190 15.73 -8.59 -20.42
CA GLY A 190 14.31 -8.90 -20.56
C GLY A 190 13.56 -8.95 -19.23
N LYS A 191 12.24 -9.03 -19.29
CA LYS A 191 11.40 -9.21 -18.09
C LYS A 191 11.69 -10.55 -17.43
N GLY A 192 12.04 -10.51 -16.14
CA GLY A 192 12.45 -11.70 -15.39
C GLY A 192 13.93 -12.07 -15.55
N GLN A 193 14.74 -11.23 -16.21
CA GLN A 193 16.17 -11.47 -16.38
C GLN A 193 16.90 -11.44 -15.03
N ARG A 194 17.80 -12.41 -14.84
CA ARG A 194 18.75 -12.45 -13.72
C ARG A 194 20.12 -12.03 -14.24
N ALA A 195 20.50 -10.79 -13.97
CA ALA A 195 21.76 -10.20 -14.43
C ALA A 195 22.75 -9.99 -13.29
N LEU A 196 24.04 -10.04 -13.60
CA LEU A 196 25.12 -9.73 -12.69
C LEU A 196 26.00 -8.65 -13.32
N ILE A 197 26.15 -7.51 -12.64
CA ILE A 197 27.07 -6.45 -13.05
C ILE A 197 28.39 -6.66 -12.30
N VAL A 198 29.40 -7.12 -13.03
CA VAL A 198 30.76 -7.28 -12.50
C VAL A 198 31.53 -5.97 -12.71
N ALA A 199 31.91 -5.32 -11.62
CA ALA A 199 32.54 -4.01 -11.65
C ALA A 199 33.61 -3.89 -10.53
N PRO A 200 34.89 -3.62 -10.88
CA PRO A 200 35.93 -3.27 -9.91
C PRO A 200 35.62 -1.97 -9.14
N PRO A 201 36.31 -1.69 -8.02
CA PRO A 201 36.13 -0.43 -7.31
C PRO A 201 36.35 0.80 -8.20
N ARG A 202 35.53 1.84 -8.03
CA ARG A 202 35.61 3.14 -8.75
C ARG A 202 35.41 3.08 -10.28
N THR A 203 34.67 2.10 -10.79
CA THR A 203 34.39 1.93 -12.23
C THR A 203 33.02 2.46 -12.69
N GLY A 204 32.34 3.26 -11.85
CA GLY A 204 31.07 3.87 -12.23
C GLY A 204 29.83 2.99 -12.06
N LYS A 205 29.91 1.87 -11.32
CA LYS A 205 28.76 1.00 -10.98
C LYS A 205 27.52 1.79 -10.52
N THR A 206 27.72 2.81 -9.68
CA THR A 206 26.62 3.61 -9.14
C THR A 206 25.95 4.45 -10.22
N GLU A 207 26.72 5.06 -11.14
CA GLU A 207 26.16 5.83 -12.25
C GLU A 207 25.43 4.93 -13.24
N LEU A 208 25.99 3.75 -13.53
CA LEU A 208 25.30 2.73 -14.33
C LEU A 208 23.95 2.34 -13.74
N LEU A 209 23.88 2.11 -12.42
CA LEU A 209 22.62 1.77 -11.74
C LEU A 209 21.62 2.94 -11.74
N LYS A 210 22.09 4.19 -11.65
CA LYS A 210 21.21 5.37 -11.77
C LYS A 210 20.64 5.51 -13.17
N GLU A 211 21.39 5.18 -14.21
CA GLU A 211 20.88 5.23 -15.59
C GLU A 211 19.94 4.07 -15.93
N LEU A 212 19.94 2.99 -15.13
CA LEU A 212 19.02 1.87 -15.26
C LEU A 212 17.71 2.02 -14.47
N ALA A 213 17.70 2.86 -13.44
CA ALA A 213 16.55 3.11 -12.57
C ALA A 213 15.64 4.21 -13.12
#